data_AF-A0A258I5P5-F1
#
_entry.id   AF-A0A258I5P5-F1
#
_cell.length_a   1.000
_cell.length_b   1.000
_cell.length_c   1.000
_cell.angle_alpha   90.00
_cell.angle_beta   90.00
_cell.angle_gamma   90.00
#
_symmetry.space_group_name_H-M   'P 1'
#
loop_
_entity.id
_entity.type
_entity.pdbx_description
1 polymer ?
#
loop_
_entity_poly.entity_id
_entity_poly.type
_entity_poly.pdbx_seq_one_letter_code
_entity_poly.pdbx_strand_id
1 'polypeptide(L)'
;MACFAVLATAAALSAQVPAQDITADSELLPPGVAAVLDAALASDDAAGIEAVARFARQAHPQTIAEIDRRIANWRNAAGFVALASNSLSPTPMTNAPAFTQDTVADAVPVIRKWTGEGEIGAFTSSGNAPGVGFVGSVKLLLEGQNWRIGSAGRVDYQEIANVVTRDQTRLSAEPNYKFSQRGYVFGLGQYEKDRFQGFMSRYSMSGGLGYSLFAQDNAKVNVKAGPAWRRTTATTGEQETIVAGLASVDVNVKLTPSLQFTQDASAYVDAHGSTLYTLAALDTKLLGKLKARFSYMVQHETAPETGGVGTDATSRLTLVYGF
;
A
#
# COMPACT_ATOMS: atom_id res chain seq x y z
N MET A 1 -50.63 41.15 51.88
CA MET A 1 -51.06 39.85 52.44
C MET A 1 -52.15 39.31 51.51
N ALA A 2 -52.09 38.01 51.21
CA ALA A 2 -52.95 37.20 50.32
C ALA A 2 -52.39 36.88 48.92
N CYS A 3 -52.26 35.57 48.74
CA CYS A 3 -51.65 34.80 47.67
C CYS A 3 -52.56 34.56 46.46
N PHE A 4 -51.89 34.27 45.34
CA PHE A 4 -52.21 33.28 44.30
C PHE A 4 -53.36 32.29 44.56
N ALA A 5 -54.19 32.06 43.54
CA ALA A 5 -54.31 30.74 42.90
C ALA A 5 -55.14 30.80 41.60
N VAL A 6 -54.65 30.04 40.63
CA VAL A 6 -55.14 29.74 39.27
C VAL A 6 -56.33 28.78 39.33
N LEU A 7 -57.25 28.82 38.35
CA LEU A 7 -57.80 27.61 37.69
C LEU A 7 -58.72 27.95 36.50
N ALA A 8 -58.43 27.31 35.37
CA ALA A 8 -59.19 27.34 34.13
C ALA A 8 -59.70 25.92 33.81
N THR A 9 -60.92 25.81 33.26
CA THR A 9 -61.37 24.62 32.51
C THR A 9 -62.53 24.94 31.54
N ALA A 10 -62.44 24.36 30.33
CA ALA A 10 -63.49 23.95 29.37
C ALA A 10 -64.25 25.05 28.58
N ALA A 11 -64.65 24.92 27.30
CA ALA A 11 -64.47 23.92 26.25
C ALA A 11 -64.79 24.53 24.84
N ALA A 12 -64.22 23.88 23.81
CA ALA A 12 -64.69 23.64 22.42
C ALA A 12 -65.24 24.78 21.52
N LEU A 13 -64.57 25.00 20.37
CA LEU A 13 -65.24 25.10 19.07
C LEU A 13 -64.31 24.76 17.90
N SER A 14 -64.91 24.11 16.91
CA SER A 14 -64.41 23.40 15.73
C SER A 14 -63.77 24.24 14.61
N ALA A 15 -62.77 23.67 13.93
CA ALA A 15 -62.47 23.96 12.52
C ALA A 15 -61.89 22.71 11.81
N GLN A 16 -62.37 22.47 10.59
CA GLN A 16 -62.12 21.30 9.75
C GLN A 16 -60.98 21.59 8.73
N VAL A 17 -59.93 20.75 8.77
CA VAL A 17 -59.07 20.12 7.73
C VAL A 17 -58.79 20.88 6.40
N PRO A 18 -57.51 21.07 6.02
CA PRO A 18 -56.90 20.14 5.05
C PRO A 18 -55.50 19.62 5.44
N ALA A 19 -55.11 18.56 4.75
CA ALA A 19 -53.89 17.77 4.93
C ALA A 19 -52.59 18.57 5.06
N GLN A 20 -51.71 18.10 5.96
CA GLN A 20 -50.28 18.35 5.91
C GLN A 20 -49.60 16.99 5.79
N ASP A 21 -48.80 16.89 4.73
CA ASP A 21 -48.15 15.70 4.23
C ASP A 21 -47.32 14.96 5.27
N ILE A 22 -47.43 13.63 5.23
CA ILE A 22 -46.47 12.73 5.83
C ILE A 22 -45.27 12.69 4.88
N THR A 23 -44.26 13.53 5.07
CA THR A 23 -43.00 13.38 4.31
C THR A 23 -41.77 13.68 5.16
N ALA A 24 -41.06 12.58 5.43
CA ALA A 24 -39.61 12.42 5.40
C ALA A 24 -38.75 13.33 6.30
N ASP A 25 -38.49 12.88 7.54
CA ASP A 25 -37.39 13.41 8.34
C ASP A 25 -36.75 12.32 9.25
N SER A 26 -36.56 11.11 8.71
CA SER A 26 -36.00 9.99 9.45
C SER A 26 -35.12 9.09 8.58
N GLU A 27 -34.05 9.67 8.01
CA GLU A 27 -33.12 8.94 7.13
C GLU A 27 -31.65 9.12 7.52
N LEU A 28 -31.33 9.08 8.82
CA LEU A 28 -29.93 9.06 9.28
C LEU A 28 -29.71 7.95 10.32
N LEU A 29 -28.76 7.06 10.00
CA LEU A 29 -28.35 5.95 10.86
C LEU A 29 -27.72 6.49 12.16
N PRO A 30 -28.08 5.97 13.35
CA PRO A 30 -27.47 6.41 14.61
C PRO A 30 -25.93 6.27 14.58
N PRO A 31 -25.16 7.25 15.08
CA PRO A 31 -23.71 7.33 14.89
C PRO A 31 -22.93 6.09 15.37
N GLY A 32 -23.37 5.48 16.47
CA GLY A 32 -22.74 4.26 17.01
C GLY A 32 -22.93 3.04 16.12
N VAL A 33 -24.09 2.91 15.47
CA VAL A 33 -24.39 1.79 14.55
C VAL A 33 -23.68 2.02 13.22
N ALA A 34 -23.61 3.27 12.76
CA ALA A 34 -22.83 3.65 11.60
C ALA A 34 -21.34 3.31 11.78
N ALA A 35 -20.74 3.65 12.92
CA ALA A 35 -19.32 3.37 13.20
C ALA A 35 -19.00 1.86 13.21
N VAL A 36 -19.88 1.03 13.79
CA VAL A 36 -19.69 -0.43 13.81
C VAL A 36 -19.85 -1.04 12.43
N LEU A 37 -20.83 -0.56 11.64
CA LEU A 37 -21.02 -0.99 10.25
C LEU A 37 -19.83 -0.57 9.37
N ASP A 38 -19.33 0.66 9.52
CA ASP A 38 -18.18 1.17 8.77
C ASP A 38 -16.89 0.39 9.14
N ALA A 39 -16.71 0.03 10.42
CA ALA A 39 -15.60 -0.83 10.85
C ALA A 39 -15.71 -2.26 10.29
N ALA A 40 -16.92 -2.82 10.19
CA ALA A 40 -17.13 -4.11 9.56
C ALA A 40 -16.86 -4.07 8.05
N LEU A 41 -17.29 -3.02 7.36
CA LEU A 41 -17.01 -2.81 5.93
C LEU A 41 -15.51 -2.64 5.65
N ALA A 42 -14.74 -2.08 6.60
CA ALA A 42 -13.29 -1.97 6.51
C ALA A 42 -12.55 -3.30 6.71
N SER A 43 -13.22 -4.34 7.22
CA SER A 43 -12.61 -5.65 7.51
C SER A 43 -12.53 -6.60 6.30
N ASP A 44 -13.26 -6.30 5.22
CA ASP A 44 -13.37 -7.14 3.99
C ASP A 44 -13.86 -8.58 4.22
N ASP A 45 -14.43 -8.88 5.41
CA ASP A 45 -15.06 -10.17 5.73
C ASP A 45 -16.55 -10.14 5.36
N ALA A 46 -16.88 -10.75 4.23
CA ALA A 46 -18.26 -10.81 3.72
C ALA A 46 -19.25 -11.47 4.70
N ALA A 47 -18.81 -12.46 5.48
CA ALA A 47 -19.66 -13.14 6.45
C ALA A 47 -19.89 -12.26 7.70
N GLY A 48 -18.85 -11.58 8.16
CA GLY A 48 -18.91 -10.60 9.24
C GLY A 48 -19.79 -9.39 8.90
N ILE A 49 -19.67 -8.86 7.68
CA ILE A 49 -20.48 -7.73 7.18
C ILE A 49 -21.97 -8.09 7.16
N GLU A 50 -22.34 -9.26 6.63
CA GLU A 50 -23.75 -9.68 6.58
C GLU A 50 -24.31 -10.00 7.98
N ALA A 51 -23.48 -10.51 8.90
CA ALA A 51 -23.88 -10.70 10.29
C ALA A 51 -24.20 -9.38 10.99
N VAL A 52 -23.33 -8.38 10.87
CA VAL A 52 -23.53 -7.04 11.45
C VAL A 52 -24.71 -6.32 10.79
N ALA A 53 -24.83 -6.40 9.47
CA ALA A 53 -25.95 -5.82 8.72
C ALA A 53 -27.31 -6.38 9.16
N ARG A 54 -27.40 -7.70 9.36
CA ARG A 54 -28.62 -8.36 9.83
C ARG A 54 -29.07 -7.83 11.21
N PHE A 55 -28.16 -7.70 12.16
CA PHE A 55 -28.49 -7.15 13.48
C PHE A 55 -28.82 -5.65 13.41
N ALA A 56 -28.15 -4.88 12.55
CA ALA A 56 -28.44 -3.47 12.34
C ALA A 56 -29.84 -3.24 11.75
N ARG A 57 -30.26 -4.05 10.76
CA ARG A 57 -31.62 -4.01 10.18
C ARG A 57 -32.69 -4.35 11.22
N GLN A 58 -32.43 -5.33 12.09
CA GLN A 58 -33.36 -5.73 13.14
C GLN A 58 -33.51 -4.68 14.26
N ALA A 59 -32.41 -4.02 14.63
CA ALA A 59 -32.40 -3.00 15.67
C ALA A 59 -33.00 -1.66 15.19
N HIS A 60 -32.86 -1.34 13.90
CA HIS A 60 -33.32 -0.07 13.33
C HIS A 60 -34.07 -0.25 12.00
N PRO A 61 -35.35 -0.69 12.04
CA PRO A 61 -36.14 -0.95 10.84
C PRO A 61 -36.35 0.28 9.95
N GLN A 62 -36.36 1.48 10.53
CA GLN A 62 -36.53 2.75 9.84
C GLN A 62 -35.31 3.19 8.99
N THR A 63 -34.12 2.62 9.21
CA THR A 63 -32.87 2.99 8.51
C THR A 63 -32.33 1.90 7.60
N ILE A 64 -33.16 0.89 7.27
CA ILE A 64 -32.77 -0.24 6.42
C ILE A 64 -32.26 0.24 5.05
N ALA A 65 -32.93 1.22 4.44
CA ALA A 65 -32.55 1.76 3.13
C ALA A 65 -31.12 2.33 3.10
N GLU A 66 -30.71 3.04 4.16
CA GLU A 66 -29.36 3.60 4.29
C GLU A 66 -28.30 2.52 4.55
N ILE A 67 -28.62 1.51 5.37
CA ILE A 67 -27.74 0.35 5.61
C ILE A 67 -27.49 -0.40 4.30
N ASP A 68 -28.55 -0.65 3.54
CA ASP A 68 -28.48 -1.37 2.26
C ASP A 68 -27.72 -0.56 1.20
N ARG A 69 -27.91 0.77 1.16
CA ARG A 69 -27.16 1.67 0.28
C ARG A 69 -25.66 1.65 0.60
N ARG A 70 -25.27 1.66 1.88
CA ARG A 70 -23.84 1.60 2.27
C ARG A 70 -23.20 0.26 1.91
N ILE A 71 -23.90 -0.85 2.14
CA ILE A 71 -23.42 -2.18 1.76
C ILE A 71 -23.36 -2.31 0.23
N ALA A 72 -24.34 -1.79 -0.50
CA ALA A 72 -24.32 -1.77 -1.97
C ALA A 72 -23.17 -0.92 -2.51
N ASN A 73 -22.91 0.26 -1.93
CA ASN A 73 -21.76 1.09 -2.30
C ASN A 73 -20.43 0.39 -2.04
N TRP A 74 -20.30 -0.29 -0.89
CA TRP A 74 -19.13 -1.12 -0.62
C TRP A 74 -19.02 -2.29 -1.60
N ARG A 75 -20.11 -3.01 -1.90
CA ARG A 75 -20.14 -4.10 -2.90
C ARG A 75 -19.82 -3.60 -4.31
N ASN A 76 -20.19 -2.37 -4.65
CA ASN A 76 -19.86 -1.74 -5.93
C ASN A 76 -18.40 -1.27 -5.97
N ALA A 77 -17.85 -0.79 -4.86
CA ALA A 77 -16.44 -0.44 -4.72
C ALA A 77 -15.53 -1.69 -4.71
N ALA A 78 -15.92 -2.74 -3.98
CA ALA A 78 -15.31 -4.07 -4.03
C ALA A 78 -15.52 -4.73 -5.39
N GLY A 79 -16.68 -4.51 -6.01
CA GLY A 79 -17.03 -4.93 -7.37
C GLY A 79 -16.18 -4.23 -8.43
N PHE A 80 -15.75 -2.98 -8.22
CA PHE A 80 -14.82 -2.29 -9.11
C PHE A 80 -13.42 -2.93 -9.08
N VAL A 81 -12.99 -3.44 -7.91
CA VAL A 81 -11.77 -4.26 -7.76
C VAL A 81 -11.94 -5.65 -8.41
N ALA A 82 -13.15 -6.22 -8.40
CA ALA A 82 -13.47 -7.48 -9.08
C ALA A 82 -13.69 -7.35 -10.60
N LEU A 83 -14.18 -6.21 -11.09
CA LEU A 83 -14.41 -5.96 -12.53
C LEU A 83 -13.12 -5.53 -13.25
N ALA A 84 -12.16 -4.93 -12.53
CA ALA A 84 -10.81 -4.76 -13.04
C ALA A 84 -10.12 -6.10 -13.33
N SER A 85 -10.45 -7.17 -12.58
CA SER A 85 -10.02 -8.54 -12.84
C SER A 85 -10.93 -9.33 -13.79
N ASN A 86 -12.19 -8.91 -14.00
CA ASN A 86 -13.15 -9.60 -14.87
C ASN A 86 -13.32 -9.04 -16.29
N SER A 87 -12.63 -7.94 -16.66
CA SER A 87 -12.76 -7.31 -17.98
C SER A 87 -12.13 -8.10 -19.15
N LEU A 88 -11.71 -9.35 -18.95
CA LEU A 88 -11.28 -10.29 -19.99
C LEU A 88 -12.24 -11.49 -20.13
N SER A 89 -13.56 -11.26 -20.06
CA SER A 89 -14.54 -12.25 -20.51
C SER A 89 -15.03 -11.92 -21.92
N PRO A 90 -14.71 -12.72 -22.95
CA PRO A 90 -15.23 -12.50 -24.29
C PRO A 90 -16.72 -12.83 -24.34
N THR A 91 -17.50 -12.00 -25.03
CA THR A 91 -18.90 -12.27 -25.38
C THR A 91 -18.99 -13.61 -26.13
N PRO A 92 -19.98 -14.48 -25.82
CA PRO A 92 -20.09 -15.78 -26.46
C PRO A 92 -20.52 -15.62 -27.92
N MET A 93 -19.57 -15.81 -28.85
CA MET A 93 -19.91 -16.18 -30.22
C MET A 93 -20.32 -17.65 -30.19
N THR A 94 -21.61 -17.91 -30.36
CA THR A 94 -22.19 -19.25 -30.54
C THR A 94 -21.67 -19.84 -31.84
N ASN A 95 -20.52 -20.53 -31.76
CA ASN A 95 -20.02 -21.64 -32.59
C ASN A 95 -18.48 -21.64 -32.62
N ALA A 96 -17.83 -21.90 -31.48
CA ALA A 96 -16.40 -22.20 -31.42
C ALA A 96 -16.19 -23.58 -30.77
N PRO A 97 -15.24 -24.40 -31.26
CA PRO A 97 -15.08 -25.79 -30.82
C PRO A 97 -14.73 -25.87 -29.33
N ALA A 98 -15.27 -26.88 -28.66
CA ALA A 98 -15.14 -27.08 -27.23
C ALA A 98 -13.67 -27.15 -26.80
N PHE A 99 -13.24 -26.19 -25.98
CA PHE A 99 -12.06 -26.34 -25.15
C PHE A 99 -12.48 -27.14 -23.92
N THR A 100 -11.84 -28.29 -23.73
CA THR A 100 -11.94 -29.09 -22.50
C THR A 100 -11.58 -28.22 -21.29
N GLN A 101 -12.47 -28.22 -20.29
CA GLN A 101 -12.23 -27.63 -18.98
C GLN A 101 -11.17 -28.44 -18.22
N ASP A 102 -9.90 -28.24 -18.54
CA ASP A 102 -8.82 -28.61 -17.62
C ASP A 102 -8.70 -27.50 -16.57
N THR A 103 -9.34 -27.75 -15.43
CA THR A 103 -8.98 -27.29 -14.07
C THR A 103 -8.38 -25.88 -13.95
N VAL A 104 -9.24 -24.88 -13.75
CA VAL A 104 -8.86 -23.58 -13.15
C VAL A 104 -8.92 -23.66 -11.61
N ALA A 105 -8.30 -24.70 -11.04
CA ALA A 105 -8.25 -24.92 -9.59
C ALA A 105 -6.90 -24.53 -8.95
N ASP A 106 -5.91 -24.11 -9.75
CA ASP A 106 -4.52 -23.90 -9.29
C ASP A 106 -4.09 -22.42 -9.14
N ALA A 107 -5.03 -21.47 -9.07
CA ALA A 107 -4.69 -20.05 -8.95
C ALA A 107 -4.39 -19.57 -7.51
N VAL A 108 -4.41 -20.46 -6.51
CA VAL A 108 -3.94 -20.12 -5.17
C VAL A 108 -2.41 -20.26 -5.15
N PRO A 109 -1.64 -19.20 -4.82
CA PRO A 109 -0.20 -19.29 -4.75
C PRO A 109 0.21 -20.31 -3.68
N VAL A 110 0.57 -21.52 -4.11
CA VAL A 110 1.16 -22.53 -3.21
C VAL A 110 2.56 -22.04 -2.85
N ILE A 111 2.67 -21.41 -1.69
CA ILE A 111 3.95 -20.97 -1.12
C ILE A 111 4.72 -22.22 -0.72
N ARG A 112 5.85 -22.47 -1.38
CA ARG A 112 6.69 -23.66 -1.13
C ARG A 112 7.85 -23.37 -0.21
N LYS A 113 8.34 -22.14 -0.24
CA LYS A 113 9.49 -21.69 0.53
C LYS A 113 9.31 -20.25 0.93
N TRP A 114 9.78 -19.91 2.12
CA TRP A 114 9.94 -18.53 2.53
C TRP A 114 11.36 -18.34 3.05
N THR A 115 11.88 -17.14 2.89
CA THR A 115 13.18 -16.73 3.43
C THR A 115 13.03 -15.31 3.96
N GLY A 116 13.77 -15.00 5.03
CA GLY A 116 13.75 -13.67 5.63
C GLY A 116 15.15 -13.12 5.85
N GLU A 117 15.26 -11.80 5.91
CA GLU A 117 16.41 -11.14 6.52
C GLU A 117 15.94 -9.99 7.43
N GLY A 118 16.53 -9.91 8.61
CA GLY A 118 16.45 -8.77 9.51
C GLY A 118 17.76 -8.00 9.50
N GLU A 119 17.69 -6.68 9.50
CA GLU A 119 18.84 -5.77 9.42
C GLU A 119 18.72 -4.70 10.50
N ILE A 120 19.81 -4.45 11.22
CA ILE A 120 19.91 -3.35 12.18
C ILE A 120 21.29 -2.71 12.10
N GLY A 121 21.37 -1.39 12.25
CA GLY A 121 22.66 -0.71 12.35
C GLY A 121 22.53 0.80 12.33
N ALA A 122 23.56 1.46 11.80
CA ALA A 122 23.65 2.90 11.76
C ALA A 122 23.85 3.40 10.33
N PHE A 123 23.50 4.65 10.11
CA PHE A 123 23.72 5.34 8.84
C PHE A 123 24.23 6.75 9.05
N THR A 124 24.83 7.29 8.00
CA THR A 124 25.07 8.73 7.85
C THR A 124 24.45 9.21 6.56
N SER A 125 23.81 10.38 6.60
CA SER A 125 23.11 11.00 5.48
C SER A 125 23.65 12.41 5.20
N SER A 126 23.44 12.85 3.96
CA SER A 126 23.73 14.19 3.45
C SER A 126 22.60 14.64 2.50
N GLY A 127 22.50 15.95 2.28
CA GLY A 127 21.43 16.57 1.48
C GLY A 127 20.38 17.24 2.37
N ASN A 128 19.11 16.85 2.23
CA ASN A 128 17.96 17.43 2.92
C ASN A 128 17.93 17.14 4.43
N ALA A 129 18.47 16.00 4.87
CA ALA A 129 18.53 15.62 6.29
C ALA A 129 19.92 15.08 6.66
N PRO A 130 20.95 15.94 6.75
CA PRO A 130 22.30 15.50 7.06
C PRO A 130 22.40 15.05 8.52
N GLY A 131 23.17 13.98 8.79
CA GLY A 131 23.40 13.51 10.15
C GLY A 131 23.78 12.05 10.28
N VAL A 132 23.61 11.51 11.48
CA VAL A 132 23.88 10.11 11.85
C VAL A 132 22.68 9.56 12.60
N GLY A 133 22.19 8.40 12.17
CA GLY A 133 21.00 7.78 12.75
C GLY A 133 21.08 6.25 12.78
N PHE A 134 19.97 5.64 13.19
CA PHE A 134 19.80 4.20 13.29
C PHE A 134 18.80 3.71 12.25
N VAL A 135 19.07 2.53 11.70
CA VAL A 135 18.21 1.87 10.73
C VAL A 135 17.83 0.49 11.23
N GLY A 136 16.55 0.15 11.05
CA GLY A 136 16.04 -1.21 11.18
C GLY A 136 15.27 -1.59 9.92
N SER A 137 15.47 -2.80 9.41
CA SER A 137 14.64 -3.30 8.31
C SER A 137 14.42 -4.80 8.36
N VAL A 138 13.32 -5.24 7.77
CA VAL A 138 12.97 -6.64 7.57
C VAL A 138 12.62 -6.82 6.10
N LYS A 139 13.10 -7.92 5.51
CA LYS A 139 12.65 -8.38 4.20
C LYS A 139 12.16 -9.81 4.31
N LEU A 140 11.10 -10.11 3.58
CA LEU A 140 10.53 -11.44 3.44
C LEU A 140 10.40 -11.75 1.96
N LEU A 141 10.75 -12.98 1.61
CA LEU A 141 10.64 -13.49 0.25
C LEU A 141 9.91 -14.82 0.29
N LEU A 142 8.70 -14.81 -0.28
CA LEU A 142 7.88 -16.00 -0.48
C LEU A 142 8.09 -16.51 -1.91
N GLU A 143 8.48 -17.77 -2.05
CA GLU A 143 8.65 -18.44 -3.34
C GLU A 143 7.65 -19.59 -3.47
N GLY A 144 6.82 -19.51 -4.50
CA GLY A 144 5.98 -20.59 -5.01
C GLY A 144 6.54 -21.15 -6.33
N GLN A 145 5.72 -21.94 -7.03
CA GLN A 145 6.11 -22.52 -8.32
C GLN A 145 6.28 -21.44 -9.39
N ASN A 146 5.20 -20.67 -9.65
CA ASN A 146 5.20 -19.59 -10.64
C ASN A 146 5.13 -18.20 -9.99
N TRP A 147 4.94 -18.13 -8.67
CA TRP A 147 4.80 -16.89 -7.93
C TRP A 147 6.03 -16.61 -7.06
N ARG A 148 6.41 -15.33 -6.96
CA ARG A 148 7.38 -14.82 -6.02
C ARG A 148 6.83 -13.55 -5.40
N ILE A 149 6.78 -13.44 -4.09
CA ILE A 149 6.33 -12.23 -3.40
C ILE A 149 7.47 -11.73 -2.53
N GLY A 150 7.99 -10.54 -2.86
CA GLY A 150 8.97 -9.84 -2.03
C GLY A 150 8.28 -8.78 -1.19
N SER A 151 8.52 -8.77 0.11
CA SER A 151 8.01 -7.74 1.02
C SER A 151 9.16 -7.15 1.82
N ALA A 152 9.10 -5.86 2.10
CA ALA A 152 10.11 -5.19 2.91
C ALA A 152 9.48 -4.10 3.79
N GLY A 153 10.04 -3.93 4.98
CA GLY A 153 9.77 -2.81 5.87
C GLY A 153 11.07 -2.23 6.37
N ARG A 154 11.18 -0.90 6.42
CA ARG A 154 12.35 -0.17 6.93
C ARG A 154 11.92 1.04 7.74
N VAL A 155 12.67 1.31 8.79
CA VAL A 155 12.59 2.53 9.60
C VAL A 155 13.99 3.13 9.73
N ASP A 156 14.13 4.41 9.38
CA ASP A 156 15.33 5.22 9.61
C ASP A 156 14.99 6.31 10.64
N TYR A 157 15.72 6.36 11.75
CA TYR A 157 15.54 7.34 12.83
C TYR A 157 16.82 8.15 13.05
N GLN A 158 16.70 9.48 13.12
CA GLN A 158 17.81 10.39 13.38
C GLN A 158 17.39 11.50 14.35
N GLU A 159 18.28 11.79 15.30
CA GLU A 159 18.11 12.85 16.28
C GLU A 159 19.40 13.65 16.44
N ILE A 160 19.30 14.98 16.36
CA ILE A 160 20.42 15.91 16.52
C ILE A 160 20.03 16.92 17.60
N ALA A 161 20.86 17.05 18.64
CA ALA A 161 20.61 17.98 19.74
C ALA A 161 19.18 17.89 20.33
N ASN A 162 18.69 16.66 20.54
CA ASN A 162 17.33 16.35 21.02
C ASN A 162 16.18 16.77 20.09
N VAL A 163 16.48 17.03 18.83
CA VAL A 163 15.49 17.32 17.78
C VAL A 163 15.52 16.18 16.77
N VAL A 164 14.39 15.52 16.59
CA VAL A 164 14.23 14.51 15.54
C VAL A 164 14.40 15.20 14.19
N THR A 165 15.32 14.69 13.38
CA THR A 165 15.65 15.23 12.05
C THR A 165 15.38 14.24 10.92
N ARG A 166 15.11 12.97 11.25
CA ARG A 166 14.63 11.95 10.31
C ARG A 166 13.78 10.92 11.06
N ASP A 167 12.61 10.64 10.51
CA ASP A 167 11.71 9.56 10.94
C ASP A 167 11.04 9.03 9.68
N GLN A 168 11.78 8.21 8.94
CA GLN A 168 11.34 7.66 7.68
C GLN A 168 10.87 6.23 7.89
N THR A 169 9.64 5.93 7.48
CA THR A 169 9.13 4.56 7.42
C THR A 169 8.79 4.22 5.98
N ARG A 170 9.29 3.07 5.49
CA ARG A 170 8.99 2.56 4.16
C ARG A 170 8.53 1.12 4.22
N LEU A 171 7.40 0.84 3.58
CA LEU A 171 6.86 -0.50 3.40
C LEU A 171 6.71 -0.78 1.90
N SER A 172 6.95 -2.02 1.49
CA SER A 172 6.72 -2.43 0.11
C SER A 172 6.31 -3.89 0.00
N ALA A 173 5.50 -4.21 -1.00
CA ALA A 173 5.18 -5.56 -1.42
C ALA A 173 5.21 -5.65 -2.95
N GLU A 174 5.86 -6.69 -3.47
CA GLU A 174 6.09 -6.91 -4.90
C GLU A 174 5.77 -8.37 -5.28
N PRO A 175 4.51 -8.68 -5.62
CA PRO A 175 4.15 -9.92 -6.27
C PRO A 175 4.68 -9.99 -7.70
N ASN A 176 5.27 -11.13 -8.05
CA ASN A 176 5.82 -11.43 -9.36
C ASN A 176 5.26 -12.78 -9.85
N TYR A 177 4.65 -12.80 -11.04
CA TYR A 177 4.19 -14.01 -11.71
C TYR A 177 5.11 -14.35 -12.89
N LYS A 178 5.80 -15.48 -12.79
CA LYS A 178 6.71 -16.02 -13.82
C LYS A 178 5.92 -16.81 -14.85
N PHE A 179 5.82 -16.27 -16.06
CA PHE A 179 5.19 -16.96 -17.20
C PHE A 179 6.23 -17.69 -18.08
N SER A 180 7.52 -17.45 -17.86
CA SER A 180 8.62 -18.15 -18.54
C SER A 180 9.84 -18.26 -17.62
N GLN A 181 10.92 -18.88 -18.09
CA GLN A 181 12.16 -18.99 -17.32
C GLN A 181 12.84 -17.63 -17.04
N ARG A 182 12.57 -16.60 -17.86
CA ARG A 182 13.22 -15.29 -17.76
C ARG A 182 12.24 -14.13 -17.62
N GLY A 183 11.06 -14.23 -18.23
CA GLY A 183 10.02 -13.20 -18.20
C GLY A 183 9.01 -13.41 -17.08
N TYR A 184 8.61 -12.29 -16.46
CA TYR A 184 7.60 -12.24 -15.42
C TYR A 184 6.77 -10.96 -15.49
N VAL A 185 5.54 -11.01 -14.99
CA VAL A 185 4.71 -9.83 -14.71
C VAL A 185 4.95 -9.46 -13.24
N PHE A 186 5.08 -8.17 -12.95
CA PHE A 186 5.19 -7.68 -11.58
C PHE A 186 4.05 -6.73 -11.24
N GLY A 187 3.67 -6.73 -9.96
CA GLY A 187 2.98 -5.63 -9.31
C GLY A 187 3.84 -5.13 -8.15
N LEU A 188 3.79 -3.85 -7.86
CA LEU A 188 4.55 -3.20 -6.79
C LEU A 188 3.63 -2.24 -6.04
N GLY A 189 3.52 -2.40 -4.73
CA GLY A 189 2.92 -1.43 -3.83
C GLY A 189 3.96 -0.91 -2.86
N GLN A 190 3.99 0.40 -2.63
CA GLN A 190 4.90 1.07 -1.70
C GLN A 190 4.14 2.10 -0.87
N TYR A 191 4.48 2.15 0.41
CA TYR A 191 4.08 3.21 1.33
C TYR A 191 5.33 3.82 1.92
N GLU A 192 5.36 5.14 1.99
CA GLU A 192 6.44 5.89 2.58
C GLU A 192 5.87 7.03 3.43
N LYS A 193 6.53 7.27 4.56
CA LYS A 193 6.26 8.38 5.46
C LYS A 193 7.59 9.02 5.81
N ASP A 194 7.78 10.30 5.47
CA ASP A 194 8.94 11.08 5.88
C ASP A 194 8.64 12.58 5.86
N ARG A 195 8.28 13.13 7.03
CA ARG A 195 7.94 14.54 7.16
C ARG A 195 9.09 15.50 6.83
N PHE A 196 10.34 15.04 6.92
CA PHE A 196 11.52 15.87 6.72
C PHE A 196 11.87 16.00 5.23
N GLN A 197 11.26 15.17 4.39
CA GLN A 197 11.37 15.21 2.93
C GLN A 197 10.23 16.02 2.27
N GLY A 198 9.46 16.79 3.05
CA GLY A 198 8.40 17.67 2.54
C GLY A 198 7.00 17.05 2.49
N PHE A 199 6.87 15.73 2.70
CA PHE A 199 5.59 15.01 2.64
C PHE A 199 5.24 14.22 3.92
N MET A 200 3.95 14.15 4.25
CA MET A 200 3.45 13.30 5.35
C MET A 200 3.42 11.83 4.95
N SER A 201 2.96 11.54 3.74
CA SER A 201 2.83 10.17 3.25
C SER A 201 2.87 10.13 1.73
N ARG A 202 3.32 9.01 1.21
CA ARG A 202 3.39 8.73 -0.22
C ARG A 202 3.01 7.29 -0.46
N TYR A 203 2.02 7.09 -1.31
CA TYR A 203 1.61 5.77 -1.80
C TYR A 203 2.03 5.66 -3.26
N SER A 204 2.71 4.57 -3.60
CA SER A 204 3.09 4.28 -4.99
C SER A 204 2.59 2.89 -5.38
N MET A 205 2.01 2.79 -6.56
CA MET A 205 1.61 1.53 -7.18
C MET A 205 2.20 1.45 -8.58
N SER A 206 2.74 0.30 -8.95
CA SER A 206 3.24 0.07 -10.31
C SER A 206 2.96 -1.36 -10.73
N GLY A 207 2.82 -1.58 -12.02
CA GLY A 207 2.71 -2.91 -12.59
C GLY A 207 3.27 -2.94 -13.99
N GLY A 208 3.83 -4.06 -14.40
CA GLY A 208 4.46 -4.16 -15.71
C GLY A 208 5.17 -5.47 -15.96
N LEU A 209 6.15 -5.42 -16.84
CA LEU A 209 6.92 -6.57 -17.27
C LEU A 209 8.33 -6.51 -16.72
N GLY A 210 8.86 -7.67 -16.35
CA GLY A 210 10.24 -7.86 -15.97
C GLY A 210 10.89 -8.99 -16.75
N TYR A 211 12.21 -8.89 -16.89
CA TYR A 211 13.02 -9.85 -17.63
C TYR A 211 14.35 -10.08 -16.93
N SER A 212 14.72 -11.35 -16.74
CA SER A 212 16.02 -11.75 -16.24
C SER A 212 17.01 -11.85 -17.39
N LEU A 213 17.88 -10.85 -17.53
CA LEU A 213 18.92 -10.80 -18.56
C LEU A 213 19.97 -11.90 -18.32
N PHE A 214 20.34 -12.08 -17.05
CA PHE A 214 21.27 -13.11 -16.61
C PHE A 214 20.71 -13.79 -15.37
N ALA A 215 20.73 -15.13 -15.36
CA ALA A 215 20.31 -15.96 -14.25
C ALA A 215 21.26 -17.15 -14.10
N GLN A 216 22.46 -16.90 -13.57
CA GLN A 216 23.44 -17.92 -13.21
C GLN A 216 23.54 -18.06 -11.68
N ASP A 217 24.23 -19.08 -11.21
CA ASP A 217 24.34 -19.37 -9.77
C ASP A 217 25.12 -18.28 -8.99
N ASN A 218 26.01 -17.57 -9.68
CA ASN A 218 26.86 -16.51 -9.14
C ASN A 218 26.42 -15.09 -9.55
N ALA A 219 25.57 -14.93 -10.56
CA ALA A 219 25.17 -13.61 -11.05
C ALA A 219 23.73 -13.60 -11.55
N LYS A 220 22.96 -12.61 -11.10
CA LYS A 220 21.60 -12.34 -11.56
C LYS A 220 21.45 -10.88 -11.91
N VAL A 221 20.85 -10.60 -13.06
CA VAL A 221 20.51 -9.25 -13.51
C VAL A 221 19.06 -9.28 -13.98
N ASN A 222 18.21 -8.51 -13.32
CA ASN A 222 16.81 -8.37 -13.68
C ASN A 222 16.55 -6.92 -14.06
N VAL A 223 15.71 -6.73 -15.06
CA VAL A 223 15.20 -5.43 -15.46
C VAL A 223 13.69 -5.48 -15.41
N LYS A 224 13.05 -4.39 -15.03
CA LYS A 224 11.59 -4.25 -15.05
C LYS A 224 11.18 -2.86 -15.47
N ALA A 225 10.04 -2.76 -16.14
CA ALA A 225 9.46 -1.50 -16.52
C ALA A 225 7.93 -1.59 -16.58
N GLY A 226 7.27 -0.47 -16.27
CA GLY A 226 5.81 -0.39 -16.34
C GLY A 226 5.28 0.98 -15.92
N PRO A 227 3.99 1.26 -16.16
CA PRO A 227 3.34 2.41 -15.58
C PRO A 227 3.38 2.37 -14.05
N ALA A 228 3.37 3.55 -13.46
CA ALA A 228 3.33 3.78 -12.04
C ALA A 228 2.33 4.91 -11.75
N TRP A 229 1.75 4.84 -10.57
CA TRP A 229 0.85 5.83 -10.01
C TRP A 229 1.37 6.17 -8.63
N ARG A 230 1.48 7.48 -8.33
CA ARG A 230 2.00 7.98 -7.07
C ARG A 230 1.05 9.03 -6.52
N ARG A 231 0.66 8.88 -5.26
CA ARG A 231 -0.09 9.89 -4.50
C ARG A 231 0.74 10.35 -3.32
N THR A 232 1.05 11.65 -3.29
CA THR A 232 1.83 12.28 -2.22
C THR A 232 0.90 13.22 -1.46
N THR A 233 0.95 13.14 -0.13
CA THR A 233 0.33 14.14 0.75
C THR A 233 1.45 14.98 1.33
N ALA A 234 1.54 16.25 0.93
CA ALA A 234 2.53 17.19 1.41
C ALA A 234 2.38 17.45 2.92
N THR A 235 3.43 17.97 3.55
CA THR A 235 3.40 18.47 4.94
C THR A 235 2.37 19.59 5.14
N THR A 236 2.03 20.33 4.08
CA THR A 236 1.00 21.38 4.06
C THR A 236 -0.43 20.82 4.01
N GLY A 237 -0.60 19.51 3.78
CA GLY A 237 -1.89 18.86 3.57
C GLY A 237 -2.35 18.81 2.11
N GLU A 238 -1.63 19.45 1.19
CA GLU A 238 -1.88 19.34 -0.25
C GLU A 238 -1.72 17.89 -0.72
N GLN A 239 -2.57 17.48 -1.66
CA GLN A 239 -2.53 16.14 -2.21
C GLN A 239 -2.26 16.21 -3.70
N GLU A 240 -1.21 15.53 -4.11
CA GLU A 240 -0.80 15.44 -5.50
C GLU A 240 -0.89 13.99 -5.97
N THR A 241 -1.43 13.80 -7.16
CA THR A 241 -1.53 12.49 -7.81
C THR A 241 -0.89 12.57 -9.18
N ILE A 242 0.10 11.70 -9.40
CA ILE A 242 0.91 11.68 -10.62
C ILE A 242 0.89 10.28 -11.22
N VAL A 243 0.79 10.22 -12.54
CA VAL A 243 1.09 9.02 -13.33
C VAL A 243 2.53 9.15 -13.84
N ALA A 244 3.31 8.09 -13.65
CA ALA A 244 4.72 8.02 -14.00
C ALA A 244 5.02 6.73 -14.78
N GLY A 245 6.18 6.66 -15.41
CA GLY A 245 6.82 5.42 -15.81
C GLY A 245 7.83 4.99 -14.74
N LEU A 246 7.85 3.70 -14.41
CA LEU A 246 8.89 3.07 -13.61
C LEU A 246 9.80 2.24 -14.52
N ALA A 247 11.10 2.41 -14.38
CA ALA A 247 12.11 1.47 -14.86
C ALA A 247 13.02 1.09 -13.70
N SER A 248 13.45 -0.17 -13.61
CA SER A 248 14.38 -0.62 -12.58
C SER A 248 15.30 -1.72 -13.06
N VAL A 249 16.47 -1.80 -12.45
CA VAL A 249 17.50 -2.80 -12.65
C VAL A 249 17.94 -3.31 -11.28
N ASP A 250 17.90 -4.63 -11.10
CA ASP A 250 18.34 -5.31 -9.89
C ASP A 250 19.50 -6.25 -10.25
N VAL A 251 20.69 -5.98 -9.72
CA VAL A 251 21.90 -6.76 -9.94
C VAL A 251 22.32 -7.44 -8.64
N ASN A 252 22.62 -8.73 -8.73
CA ASN A 252 23.10 -9.53 -7.61
C ASN A 252 24.27 -10.40 -8.07
N VAL A 253 25.45 -10.20 -7.51
CA VAL A 253 26.68 -10.90 -7.90
C VAL A 253 27.39 -11.45 -6.67
N LYS A 254 27.65 -12.76 -6.65
CA LYS A 254 28.54 -13.39 -5.68
C LYS A 254 29.98 -13.22 -6.17
N LEU A 255 30.73 -12.34 -5.51
CA LEU A 255 32.14 -12.09 -5.83
C LEU A 255 33.02 -13.22 -5.30
N THR A 256 32.72 -13.68 -4.08
CA THR A 256 33.37 -14.84 -3.45
C THR A 256 32.31 -15.63 -2.65
N PRO A 257 32.64 -16.81 -2.08
CA PRO A 257 31.70 -17.53 -1.21
C PRO A 257 31.26 -16.75 0.05
N SER A 258 32.03 -15.74 0.46
CA SER A 258 31.74 -14.89 1.62
C SER A 258 31.37 -13.45 1.25
N LEU A 259 31.47 -13.04 -0.02
CA LEU A 259 31.28 -11.66 -0.44
C LEU A 259 30.26 -11.57 -1.58
N GLN A 260 29.21 -10.80 -1.37
CA GLN A 260 28.13 -10.60 -2.32
C GLN A 260 27.92 -9.10 -2.55
N PHE A 261 27.88 -8.70 -3.81
CA PHE A 261 27.57 -7.35 -4.25
C PHE A 261 26.15 -7.28 -4.80
N THR A 262 25.42 -6.23 -4.43
CA THR A 262 24.11 -5.92 -5.00
C THR A 262 24.04 -4.48 -5.46
N GLN A 263 23.32 -4.24 -6.55
CA GLN A 263 23.08 -2.92 -7.09
C GLN A 263 21.62 -2.84 -7.54
N ASP A 264 20.83 -2.04 -6.85
CA ASP A 264 19.44 -1.75 -7.21
C ASP A 264 19.39 -0.32 -7.75
N ALA A 265 18.87 -0.13 -8.96
CA ALA A 265 18.68 1.18 -9.56
C ALA A 265 17.25 1.31 -10.10
N SER A 266 16.59 2.42 -9.85
CA SER A 266 15.25 2.69 -10.36
C SER A 266 15.07 4.15 -10.76
N ALA A 267 14.27 4.37 -11.79
CA ALA A 267 13.87 5.68 -12.26
C ALA A 267 12.34 5.76 -12.29
N TYR A 268 11.78 6.78 -11.64
CA TYR A 268 10.43 7.24 -11.88
C TYR A 268 10.50 8.47 -12.78
N VAL A 269 9.74 8.47 -13.87
CA VAL A 269 9.67 9.60 -14.81
C VAL A 269 8.22 9.98 -15.00
N ASP A 270 7.89 11.24 -14.77
CA ASP A 270 6.56 11.80 -14.96
C ASP A 270 6.61 13.09 -15.79
N ALA A 271 5.47 13.78 -15.91
CA ALA A 271 5.37 15.00 -16.71
C ALA A 271 6.09 16.21 -16.09
N HIS A 272 6.38 16.18 -14.79
CA HIS A 272 6.94 17.30 -14.02
C HIS A 272 8.42 17.09 -13.68
N GLY A 273 8.90 15.85 -13.71
CA GLY A 273 10.29 15.53 -13.49
C GLY A 273 10.58 14.04 -13.43
N SER A 274 11.73 13.73 -12.84
CA SER A 274 12.21 12.38 -12.63
C SER A 274 12.89 12.22 -11.27
N THR A 275 12.63 11.06 -10.67
CA THR A 275 13.26 10.54 -9.45
C THR A 275 14.18 9.40 -9.82
N LEU A 276 15.48 9.54 -9.56
CA LEU A 276 16.46 8.47 -9.70
C LEU A 276 16.84 7.96 -8.32
N TYR A 277 16.88 6.64 -8.16
CA TYR A 277 17.29 5.97 -6.93
C TYR A 277 18.31 4.90 -7.26
N THR A 278 19.43 4.89 -6.55
CA THR A 278 20.47 3.86 -6.67
C THR A 278 20.92 3.41 -5.29
N LEU A 279 21.07 2.11 -5.10
CA LEU A 279 21.56 1.49 -3.89
C LEU A 279 22.59 0.43 -4.24
N ALA A 280 23.85 0.70 -3.91
CA ALA A 280 24.92 -0.29 -3.92
C ALA A 280 25.03 -0.91 -2.52
N ALA A 281 25.17 -2.23 -2.41
CA ALA A 281 25.49 -2.87 -1.15
C ALA A 281 26.52 -4.00 -1.31
N LEU A 282 27.33 -4.16 -0.28
CA LEU A 282 28.34 -5.19 -0.15
C LEU A 282 28.09 -5.98 1.14
N ASP A 283 27.71 -7.23 0.96
CA ASP A 283 27.43 -8.17 2.04
C ASP A 283 28.64 -9.08 2.26
N THR A 284 29.17 -9.07 3.48
CA THR A 284 30.23 -9.97 3.93
C THR A 284 29.68 -10.96 4.94
N LYS A 285 29.79 -12.26 4.64
CA LYS A 285 29.42 -13.34 5.56
C LYS A 285 30.37 -13.33 6.76
N LEU A 286 29.80 -13.26 7.96
CA LEU A 286 30.56 -13.34 9.22
C LEU A 286 30.53 -14.75 9.77
N LEU A 287 29.37 -15.18 10.29
CA LEU A 287 29.20 -16.47 10.94
C LEU A 287 27.79 -17.02 10.69
N GLY A 288 27.68 -18.28 10.26
CA GLY A 288 26.39 -18.92 10.02
C GLY A 288 25.52 -18.11 9.05
N LYS A 289 24.36 -17.62 9.54
CA LYS A 289 23.42 -16.77 8.80
C LYS A 289 23.62 -15.26 9.03
N LEU A 290 24.66 -14.87 9.77
CA LEU A 290 25.00 -13.48 10.08
C LEU A 290 25.95 -12.88 9.03
N LYS A 291 25.65 -11.65 8.60
CA LYS A 291 26.43 -10.88 7.62
C LYS A 291 26.62 -9.44 8.09
N ALA A 292 27.74 -8.82 7.73
CA ALA A 292 27.87 -7.37 7.74
C ALA A 292 27.50 -6.82 6.37
N ARG A 293 26.71 -5.75 6.32
CA ARG A 293 26.33 -5.05 5.09
C ARG A 293 26.83 -3.62 5.15
N PHE A 294 27.63 -3.24 4.17
CA PHE A 294 27.88 -1.83 3.86
C PHE A 294 27.01 -1.46 2.66
N SER A 295 26.32 -0.32 2.73
CA SER A 295 25.52 0.16 1.58
C SER A 295 25.66 1.66 1.36
N TYR A 296 25.54 2.05 0.10
CA TYR A 296 25.59 3.44 -0.34
C TYR A 296 24.40 3.71 -1.25
N MET A 297 23.54 4.63 -0.82
CA MET A 297 22.32 5.01 -1.48
C MET A 297 22.45 6.43 -1.99
N VAL A 298 22.02 6.70 -3.23
CA VAL A 298 21.84 8.05 -3.76
C VAL A 298 20.44 8.15 -4.33
N GLN A 299 19.72 9.19 -3.94
CA GLN A 299 18.44 9.58 -4.51
C GLN A 299 18.60 10.96 -5.14
N HIS A 300 18.16 11.11 -6.38
CA HIS A 300 18.22 12.36 -7.11
C HIS A 300 16.85 12.74 -7.65
N GLU A 301 16.40 13.95 -7.32
CA GLU A 301 15.17 14.55 -7.78
C GLU A 301 15.49 15.74 -8.68
N THR A 302 14.97 15.70 -9.91
CA THR A 302 15.18 16.77 -10.89
C THR A 302 14.29 17.99 -10.65
N ALA A 303 13.17 17.81 -9.94
CA ALA A 303 12.25 18.86 -9.53
C ALA A 303 11.99 18.73 -8.01
N PRO A 304 12.96 19.09 -7.15
CA PRO A 304 12.77 19.06 -5.70
C PRO A 304 11.74 20.10 -5.26
N GLU A 305 11.12 19.89 -4.10
CA GLU A 305 10.24 20.87 -3.48
C GLU A 305 10.99 22.19 -3.19
N THR A 306 10.25 23.29 -3.02
CA THR A 306 10.86 24.61 -2.81
C THR A 306 11.75 24.61 -1.55
N GLY A 307 13.04 24.88 -1.73
CA GLY A 307 14.03 24.85 -0.65
C GLY A 307 14.71 23.50 -0.42
N GLY A 308 14.31 22.44 -1.15
CA GLY A 308 14.94 21.13 -1.12
C GLY A 308 16.20 21.04 -2.00
N VAL A 309 17.13 20.18 -1.60
CA VAL A 309 18.31 19.78 -2.37
C VAL A 309 17.91 18.62 -3.28
N GLY A 310 18.28 18.70 -4.56
CA GLY A 310 17.95 17.68 -5.54
C GLY A 310 18.69 16.35 -5.38
N THR A 311 19.65 16.22 -4.46
CA THR A 311 20.40 14.96 -4.25
C THR A 311 20.59 14.67 -2.78
N ASP A 312 20.14 13.49 -2.37
CA ASP A 312 20.38 12.92 -1.06
C ASP A 312 21.29 11.69 -1.18
N ALA A 313 22.26 11.56 -0.28
CA ALA A 313 23.11 10.38 -0.21
C ALA A 313 23.12 9.81 1.21
N THR A 314 23.09 8.48 1.33
CA THR A 314 23.10 7.78 2.61
C THR A 314 24.05 6.59 2.58
N SER A 315 25.02 6.58 3.50
CA SER A 315 25.90 5.44 3.73
C SER A 315 25.42 4.68 4.97
N ARG A 316 25.32 3.35 4.89
CA ARG A 316 24.88 2.52 6.03
C ARG A 316 25.89 1.42 6.33
N LEU A 317 26.06 1.13 7.61
CA LEU A 317 26.77 -0.04 8.11
C LEU A 317 25.84 -0.81 9.04
N THR A 318 25.50 -2.04 8.64
CA THR A 318 24.47 -2.82 9.32
C THR A 318 24.88 -4.28 9.52
N LEU A 319 24.27 -4.89 10.53
CA LEU A 319 24.32 -6.32 10.80
C LEU A 319 23.03 -6.95 10.27
N VAL A 320 23.17 -7.98 9.44
CA VAL A 320 22.07 -8.67 8.79
C VAL A 320 22.03 -10.12 9.24
N TYR A 321 20.85 -10.57 9.68
CA TYR A 321 20.59 -11.96 10.01
C TYR A 321 19.57 -12.55 9.05
N GLY A 322 20.00 -13.52 8.25
CA GLY A 322 19.09 -14.30 7.41
C GLY A 322 18.42 -15.42 8.20
N PHE A 323 17.18 -15.76 7.86
CA PHE A 323 16.49 -16.92 8.43
C PHE A 323 15.79 -17.75 7.36
#